data_AF-A0A4V2HCJ3-F1
#
_entry.id   AF-A0A4V2HCJ3-F1
#
_cell.length_a   1.000
_cell.length_b   1.000
_cell.length_c   1.000
_cell.angle_alpha   90.00
_cell.angle_beta   90.00
_cell.angle_gamma   90.00
#
_symmetry.space_group_name_H-M   'P 1'
#
loop_
_entity.id
_entity.type
_entity.pdbx_description
1 polymer ?
#
loop_
_entity_poly.entity_id
_entity_poly.type
_entity_poly.pdbx_seq_one_letter_code
_entity_poly.pdbx_strand_id
1 'polypeptide(L)' 'MSATDFSITKHSCKSPNIADMDHKAGSDTRELRPMVNRMCLTCGTHWYGDARHAVFEMPALIWDRWNDTAWGWTA' A
#
# COMPACT_ATOMS: atom_id res chain seq x y z
N MET A 1 14.38 20.00 4.01
CA MET A 1 14.63 18.57 4.28
C MET A 1 13.37 17.84 3.86
N SER A 2 13.36 17.25 2.66
CA SER A 2 12.16 16.61 2.10
C SER A 2 12.20 15.12 2.39
N ALA A 3 11.10 14.58 2.87
CA ALA A 3 10.99 13.26 3.45
C ALA A 3 11.20 12.15 2.40
N THR A 4 12.27 11.39 2.60
CA THR A 4 12.39 9.93 2.36
C THR A 4 11.99 9.41 0.99
N ASP A 5 13.03 9.26 0.14
CA ASP A 5 13.18 8.21 -0.86
C ASP A 5 13.05 6.82 -0.23
N PHE A 6 11.82 6.41 0.09
CA PHE A 6 11.53 4.99 0.23
C PHE A 6 11.68 4.38 -1.15
N SER A 7 12.84 3.76 -1.38
CA SER A 7 13.12 2.94 -2.56
C SER A 7 12.13 1.79 -2.61
N ILE A 8 10.95 2.08 -3.19
CA ILE A 8 10.07 1.09 -3.77
C ILE A 8 10.95 0.31 -4.74
N THR A 9 11.05 -0.99 -4.51
CA THR A 9 11.79 -1.96 -5.33
C THR A 9 11.49 -1.78 -6.81
N LYS A 10 12.29 -0.96 -7.51
CA LYS A 10 12.38 -0.81 -8.98
C LYS A 10 11.05 -1.07 -9.73
N HIS A 11 9.96 -0.43 -9.31
CA HIS A 11 8.70 -0.56 -10.01
C HIS A 11 8.82 0.06 -11.42
N SER A 12 8.83 -0.79 -12.45
CA SER A 12 9.23 -0.41 -13.81
C SER A 12 8.06 0.04 -14.69
N CYS A 13 7.00 0.60 -14.09
CA CYS A 13 5.91 1.18 -14.88
C CYS A 13 6.41 2.43 -15.60
N LYS A 14 6.24 2.46 -16.92
CA LYS A 14 6.75 3.55 -17.78
C LYS A 14 6.04 4.88 -17.55
N SER A 15 4.78 4.83 -17.12
CA SER A 15 3.92 6.01 -16.88
C SER A 15 3.01 5.75 -15.66
N PRO A 16 3.54 5.77 -14.43
CA PRO A 16 2.76 5.47 -13.25
C PRO A 16 1.70 6.55 -13.00
N ASN A 17 0.46 6.12 -12.78
CA ASN A 17 -0.63 6.97 -12.28
C ASN A 17 -1.04 6.41 -10.92
N ILE A 18 -0.69 7.09 -9.83
CA ILE A 18 -0.82 6.54 -8.48
C ILE A 18 -2.07 7.10 -7.80
N ALA A 19 -2.96 6.20 -7.39
CA ALA A 19 -3.99 6.48 -6.40
C ALA A 19 -3.39 6.35 -4.99
N ASP A 20 -3.60 7.38 -4.15
CA ASP A 20 -3.09 7.45 -2.78
C ASP A 20 -4.25 7.37 -1.78
N MET A 21 -4.22 6.34 -0.93
CA MET A 21 -5.20 6.05 0.11
C MET A 21 -4.49 5.82 1.46
N ASP A 22 -3.30 6.42 1.62
CA ASP A 22 -2.55 6.37 2.86
C ASP A 22 -3.42 6.86 4.03
N HIS A 23 -3.30 6.18 5.17
CA HIS A 23 -4.13 6.46 6.34
C HIS A 23 -3.36 6.19 7.62
N LYS A 24 -3.99 6.48 8.75
CA LYS A 24 -3.46 6.10 10.07
C LYS A 24 -4.28 4.93 10.60
N ALA A 25 -3.61 3.88 11.05
CA ALA A 25 -4.25 2.70 11.64
C ALA A 25 -3.79 2.47 13.08
N GLY A 26 -4.73 2.07 13.94
CA GLY A 26 -4.51 1.82 15.37
C GLY A 26 -5.77 2.12 16.18
N SER A 27 -5.95 1.42 17.30
CA SER A 27 -7.08 1.61 18.21
C SER A 27 -6.85 2.75 19.20
N ASP A 28 -5.60 3.03 19.56
CA ASP A 28 -5.22 4.19 20.38
C ASP A 28 -4.71 5.32 19.48
N THR A 29 -5.31 6.50 19.63
CA THR A 29 -4.88 7.75 18.98
C THR A 29 -3.40 8.09 19.20
N ARG A 30 -2.80 7.64 20.31
CA ARG A 30 -1.37 7.83 20.63
C ARG A 30 -0.44 6.87 19.89
N GLU A 31 -0.98 5.77 19.39
CA GLU A 31 -0.23 4.70 18.70
C GLU A 31 -0.60 4.56 17.22
N LEU A 32 -1.23 5.59 16.65
CA LEU A 32 -1.60 5.61 15.24
C LEU A 32 -0.35 5.46 14.36
N ARG A 33 -0.29 4.32 13.65
CA ARG A 33 0.76 4.01 12.70
C ARG A 33 0.41 4.57 11.32
N PRO A 34 1.34 5.26 10.65
CA PRO A 34 1.13 5.69 9.28
C PRO A 34 1.17 4.47 8.35
N MET A 35 0.07 4.22 7.67
CA MET A 35 -0.09 3.12 6.73
C MET A 35 0.01 3.65 5.31
N VAL A 36 0.92 3.08 4.53
CA VAL A 36 0.91 3.19 3.07
C VAL A 36 -0.21 2.32 2.54
N ASN A 37 -1.01 2.87 1.64
CA ASN A 37 -2.02 2.16 0.87
C ASN A 37 -2.18 2.86 -0.48
N ARG A 38 -1.48 2.38 -1.50
CA ARG A 38 -1.41 3.03 -2.81
C ARG A 38 -1.56 2.00 -3.91
N MET A 39 -2.05 2.44 -5.07
CA MET A 39 -2.20 1.61 -6.25
C MET A 39 -1.77 2.37 -7.51
N CYS A 40 -1.02 1.72 -8.40
CA CYS A 40 -0.78 2.23 -9.73
C CYS A 40 -1.95 1.86 -10.65
N LEU A 41 -2.75 2.84 -11.02
CA LEU A 41 -3.90 2.68 -11.92
C LEU A 41 -3.48 2.23 -13.34
N THR A 42 -2.23 2.46 -13.72
CA THR A 42 -1.70 2.06 -15.03
C THR A 42 -1.38 0.57 -15.12
N CYS A 43 -0.84 -0.03 -14.06
CA CYS A 43 -0.35 -1.43 -14.11
C CYS A 43 -0.87 -2.34 -13.00
N GLY A 44 -1.70 -1.81 -12.08
CA GLY A 44 -2.35 -2.58 -11.01
C GLY A 44 -1.45 -2.95 -9.84
N THR A 45 -0.20 -2.48 -9.78
CA THR A 45 0.67 -2.72 -8.62
C THR A 45 0.14 -1.97 -7.40
N HIS A 46 0.11 -2.66 -6.26
CA HIS A 46 -0.30 -2.14 -4.96
C HIS A 46 0.90 -2.03 -4.02
N TRP A 47 0.86 -1.03 -3.15
CA TRP A 47 1.79 -0.85 -2.04
C TRP A 47 1.01 -0.74 -0.75
N TYR A 48 1.30 -1.62 0.21
CA TYR A 48 0.61 -1.62 1.49
C TYR A 48 1.55 -1.98 2.64
N GLY A 49 1.42 -1.26 3.75
CA GLY A 49 2.15 -1.56 4.98
C GLY A 49 2.43 -0.36 5.86
N ASP A 50 3.08 -0.57 6.99
CA ASP A 50 3.47 0.50 7.91
C ASP A 50 4.67 1.25 7.33
N ALA A 51 4.50 2.56 7.07
CA ALA A 51 5.52 3.42 6.48
C ALA A 51 6.81 3.48 7.31
N ARG A 52 6.77 3.14 8.60
CA ARG A 52 7.93 3.14 9.50
C ARG A 52 8.66 1.80 9.58
N HIS A 53 8.00 0.70 9.19
CA HIS A 53 8.54 -0.64 9.38
C HIS A 53 8.75 -1.36 8.06
N ALA A 54 7.69 -1.55 7.28
CA ALA A 54 7.73 -2.30 6.04
C ALA A 54 6.53 -1.96 5.16
N VAL A 55 6.81 -1.68 3.89
CA VAL A 55 5.81 -1.52 2.83
C VAL A 55 6.07 -2.61 1.79
N PHE A 56 5.03 -3.37 1.47
CA PHE A 56 5.11 -4.46 0.51
C PHE A 56 4.57 -4.00 -0.84
N GLU A 57 5.30 -4.28 -1.90
CA GLU A 57 4.82 -4.16 -3.28
C GLU A 57 4.21 -5.50 -3.73
N MET A 58 3.01 -5.47 -4.32
CA MET A 58 2.36 -6.67 -4.81
C MET A 58 1.49 -6.41 -6.06
N PRO A 59 1.30 -7.40 -6.95
CA PRO A 59 0.34 -7.29 -8.06
C PRO A 59 -1.12 -7.24 -7.58
N ALA A 60 -2.02 -6.67 -8.39
CA ALA A 60 -3.46 -6.61 -8.12
C ALA A 60 -4.06 -7.95 -7.69
N LEU A 61 -3.74 -9.05 -8.39
CA LEU A 61 -4.27 -10.38 -8.06
C LEU A 61 -3.96 -10.81 -6.61
N ILE A 62 -2.77 -10.47 -6.11
CA ILE A 62 -2.37 -10.80 -4.73
C ILE A 62 -3.07 -9.88 -3.74
N TRP A 63 -3.19 -8.61 -4.08
CA TRP A 63 -3.95 -7.64 -3.30
C TRP A 63 -5.41 -8.05 -3.16
N ASP A 64 -6.08 -8.37 -4.26
CA ASP A 64 -7.50 -8.76 -4.28
C ASP A 64 -7.73 -10.00 -3.41
N ARG A 65 -6.90 -11.05 -3.57
CA ARG A 65 -6.97 -12.25 -2.74
C ARG A 65 -6.75 -11.95 -1.25
N TRP A 66 -5.81 -11.05 -0.94
CA TRP A 66 -5.59 -10.62 0.44
C TRP A 66 -6.78 -9.85 0.99
N ASN A 67 -7.39 -8.97 0.20
CA ASN A 67 -8.55 -8.19 0.60
C ASN A 67 -9.79 -9.09 0.82
N ASP A 68 -10.03 -10.06 -0.07
CA ASP A 68 -11.12 -11.03 0.06
C ASP A 68 -11.00 -11.85 1.35
N THR A 69 -9.78 -12.26 1.69
CA THR A 69 -9.50 -13.01 2.93
C THR A 69 -9.53 -12.13 4.19
N ALA A 70 -9.05 -10.88 4.11
CA ALA A 70 -9.02 -9.95 5.22
C ALA A 70 -10.42 -9.44 5.62
N TRP A 71 -11.33 -9.29 4.65
CA TRP A 71 -12.69 -8.78 4.87
C TRP A 71 -13.78 -9.85 4.79
N GLY A 72 -13.42 -11.12 4.62
CA GLY A 72 -14.34 -12.24 4.74
C GLY A 72 -15.50 -12.21 3.74
N TRP A 73 -15.27 -11.76 2.51
CA TRP A 73 -16.23 -11.99 1.43
C TRP A 73 -16.01 -13.42 0.91
N THR A 74 -16.49 -14.41 1.67
CA THR A 74 -16.83 -15.71 1.10
C THR A 74 -17.99 -15.47 0.13
N ALA A 75 -17.69 -15.47 -1.17
CA ALA A 75 -18.69 -15.63 -2.21
C ALA A 75 -19.48 -16.93 -2.03
#